data_AF-A0A943Y9I9-F1
#
_entry.id   AF-A0A943Y9I9-F1
#
_cell.length_a   1.000
_cell.length_b   1.000
_cell.length_c   1.000
_cell.angle_alpha   90.00
_cell.angle_beta   90.00
_cell.angle_gamma   90.00
#
_symmetry.space_group_name_H-M   'P 1'
#
loop_
_entity.id
_entity.type
_entity.pdbx_description
1 polymer ?
#
loop_
_entity_poly.entity_id
_entity_poly.type
_entity_poly.pdbx_seq_one_letter_code
_entity_poly.pdbx_strand_id
1 'polypeptide(L)' 'MRTLGNILWFIFGGMFGGLAWIFAGCIWCITIVGIPFGRQFFKMARLSFMPFGTSVIG' A
#
# COMPACT_ATOMS: atom_id res chain seq x y z
N MET A 1 -9.99 17.22 -7.29
CA MET A 1 -8.59 17.37 -6.80
C MET A 1 -7.99 16.05 -6.28
N ARG A 2 -8.25 14.90 -6.93
CA ARG A 2 -7.72 13.59 -6.48
C ARG A 2 -6.54 13.12 -7.35
N THR A 3 -6.64 13.37 -8.65
CA THR A 3 -5.66 12.96 -9.67
C THR A 3 -4.32 13.68 -9.54
N LEU A 4 -4.32 15.00 -9.32
CA LEU A 4 -3.09 15.80 -9.14
C LEU A 4 -2.31 15.38 -7.89
N GLY A 5 -2.99 15.16 -6.76
CA GLY A 5 -2.36 14.68 -5.53
C GLY A 5 -1.79 13.26 -5.68
N ASN A 6 -2.51 12.38 -6.37
CA ASN A 6 -2.02 11.01 -6.62
C ASN A 6 -0.82 10.99 -7.58
N ILE A 7 -0.80 11.85 -8.60
CA ILE A 7 0.31 11.98 -9.55
C ILE A 7 1.56 12.54 -8.85
N LEU A 8 1.40 13.63 -8.08
CA LEU A 8 2.52 14.24 -7.35
C LEU A 8 3.08 13.26 -6.32
N TRP A 9 2.21 12.54 -5.60
CA TRP A 9 2.58 11.51 -4.64
C TRP A 9 3.31 10.34 -5.32
N PHE A 10 2.80 9.85 -6.45
CA PHE A 10 3.44 8.75 -7.19
C PHE A 10 4.88 9.08 -7.59
N ILE A 11 5.13 10.34 -7.99
CA ILE A 11 6.46 10.85 -8.38
C ILE A 11 7.36 11.11 -7.16
N PHE A 12 6.83 11.66 -6.05
CA PHE A 12 7.63 12.01 -4.88
C PHE A 12 7.99 10.83 -3.96
N GLY A 13 7.24 9.72 -4.00
CA GLY A 13 7.56 8.59 -3.13
C GLY A 13 6.46 7.54 -2.95
N GLY A 14 5.26 7.76 -3.47
CA GLY A 14 4.15 6.81 -3.41
C GLY A 14 4.45 5.47 -4.08
N MET A 15 5.25 5.49 -5.15
CA MET A 15 5.69 4.25 -5.81
C MET A 15 6.62 3.43 -4.91
N PHE A 16 7.61 4.07 -4.28
CA PHE A 16 8.55 3.41 -3.37
C PHE A 16 7.89 2.97 -2.06
N GLY A 17 7.03 3.81 -1.49
CA GLY A 17 6.28 3.50 -0.26
C GLY A 17 5.39 2.28 -0.47
N GLY A 18 4.55 2.30 -1.50
CA GLY A 18 3.71 1.15 -1.80
C GLY A 18 4.51 -0.14 -2.11
N LEU A 19 5.64 -0.02 -2.82
CA LEU A 19 6.50 -1.17 -3.14
C LEU A 19 7.15 -1.77 -1.89
N ALA A 20 7.57 -0.94 -0.92
CA ALA A 20 8.11 -1.40 0.35
C ALA A 20 7.08 -2.21 1.16
N TRP A 21 5.83 -1.75 1.19
CA TRP A 21 4.73 -2.47 1.85
C TRP A 21 4.34 -3.76 1.12
N ILE A 22 4.41 -3.81 -0.21
CA ILE A 22 4.26 -5.05 -0.99
C ILE A 22 5.38 -6.03 -0.67
N PHE A 23 6.63 -5.57 -0.61
CA PHE A 23 7.78 -6.41 -0.30
C PHE A 23 7.68 -7.01 1.10
N ALA A 24 7.34 -6.18 2.09
CA ALA A 24 7.06 -6.64 3.45
C ALA A 24 5.90 -7.64 3.48
N GLY A 25 4.79 -7.35 2.80
CA GLY A 25 3.65 -8.27 2.69
C GLY A 25 4.01 -9.62 2.05
N CYS A 26 4.84 -9.61 0.99
CA CYS A 26 5.37 -10.82 0.36
C CYS A 26 6.23 -11.64 1.33
N ILE A 27 7.15 -11.00 2.07
CA ILE A 27 7.99 -11.68 3.06
C ILE A 27 7.14 -12.33 4.15
N TRP A 28 6.09 -11.64 4.62
CA TRP A 28 5.17 -12.20 5.62
C TRP A 28 4.32 -13.35 5.06
N CYS A 29 3.93 -13.30 3.79
CA CYS A 29 3.21 -14.39 3.11
C CYS A 29 4.04 -15.68 2.93
N ILE A 30 5.38 -15.60 2.99
CA ILE A 30 6.25 -16.80 2.92
C ILE A 30 6.05 -17.69 4.15
N THR A 31 5.69 -17.09 5.29
CA THR A 31 5.32 -17.85 6.48
C THR A 31 3.83 -18.21 6.41
N ILE A 32 3.48 -19.49 6.52
CA ILE A 32 2.07 -19.96 6.53
C ILE A 32 1.27 -19.22 7.62
N VAL A 33 1.91 -18.94 8.76
CA VAL A 33 1.36 -18.16 9.88
C VAL A 33 1.21 -16.66 9.54
N GLY A 34 2.06 -16.14 8.67
CA GLY A 34 2.06 -14.74 8.27
C GLY A 34 1.13 -14.42 7.11
N ILE A 35 0.49 -15.39 6.44
CA ILE A 35 -0.56 -15.13 5.42
C ILE A 35 -1.67 -14.18 5.92
N PRO A 36 -2.30 -14.39 7.10
CA PRO A 36 -3.29 -13.44 7.62
C PRO A 36 -2.71 -12.04 7.86
N PHE A 37 -1.45 -11.95 8.30
CA PHE A 37 -0.75 -10.69 8.50
C PHE A 37 -0.38 -10.00 7.17
N GLY A 38 0.14 -10.75 6.20
CA GLY A 38 0.53 -10.31 4.88
C GLY A 38 -0.63 -9.65 4.14
N ARG A 39 -1.84 -10.22 4.24
CA ARG A 39 -3.06 -9.61 3.68
C ARG A 39 -3.33 -8.19 4.21
N GLN A 40 -2.96 -7.91 5.46
CA GLN A 40 -3.10 -6.57 6.06
C GLN A 40 -2.05 -5.61 5.47
N PHE A 41 -0.80 -6.06 5.32
CA PHE A 41 0.27 -5.28 4.67
C PHE A 41 -0.06 -4.95 3.21
N PHE A 42 -0.68 -5.86 2.46
CA PHE A 42 -1.15 -5.59 1.09
C PHE A 42 -2.26 -4.53 1.03
N LYS A 43 -3.17 -4.48 2.02
CA LYS A 43 -4.16 -3.40 2.12
C LYS A 43 -3.48 -2.05 2.36
N MET A 44 -2.50 -2.00 3.27
CA MET A 44 -1.73 -0.79 3.57
C MET A 44 -0.88 -0.34 2.38
N ALA A 45 -0.32 -1.28 1.61
CA ALA A 45 0.39 -0.99 0.38
C ALA A 45 -0.52 -0.29 -0.64
N ARG A 46 -1.73 -0.81 -0.83
CA ARG A 46 -2.73 -0.22 -1.74
C ARG A 46 -3.14 1.18 -1.28
N LEU A 47 -3.28 1.39 0.02
CA LEU A 47 -3.55 2.70 0.61
C LEU A 47 -2.38 3.67 0.38
N SER A 48 -1.14 3.19 0.51
CA SER A 48 0.07 4.00 0.28
C SER A 48 0.27 4.37 -1.19
N PHE A 49 -0.14 3.52 -2.13
CA PHE A 49 -0.11 3.82 -3.56
C PHE A 49 -1.20 4.82 -4.00
N MET A 50 -2.35 4.80 -3.34
CA MET A 50 -3.50 5.65 -3.67
C MET A 50 -4.09 6.31 -2.41
N PRO A 51 -3.35 7.22 -1.73
CA PRO A 51 -3.84 7.86 -0.51
C PRO A 51 -5.03 8.80 -0.80
N PHE A 52 -5.08 9.37 -2.01
CA PHE A 52 -6.12 10.33 -2.42
C PHE A 52 -7.20 9.67 -3.26
N GLY A 53 -8.08 8.91 -2.63
CA GLY A 53 -9.26 8.34 -3.30
C GLY A 53 -9.93 7.17 -2.59
N THR A 54 -9.27 6.55 -1.62
CA THR A 54 -9.91 5.58 -0.73
C THR A 54 -10.49 6.32 0.47
N SER A 55 -11.80 6.55 0.46
CA SER A 55 -12.52 6.80 1.70
C SER A 55 -12.34 5.55 2.56
N VAL A 56 -11.55 5.64 3.63
CA VAL A 56 -11.64 4.68 4.73
C VAL A 56 -12.97 4.98 5.40
N ILE A 57 -14.04 4.45 4.83
CA ILE A 57 -15.37 4.52 5.45
C ILE A 57 -15.27 3.51 6.59
N GLY A 58 -15.21 4.04 7.81
CA GLY A 58 -15.26 3.28 9.04
C GLY A 58 -16.60 2.60 9.26
#